data_AF-A0A1F8BKX1-F1
#
_entry.id   AF-A0A1F8BKX1-F1
#
_cell.length_a   1.000
_cell.length_b   1.000
_cell.length_c   1.000
_cell.angle_alpha   90.00
_cell.angle_beta   90.00
_cell.angle_gamma   90.00
#
_symmetry.space_group_name_H-M   'P 1'
#
loop_
_entity.id
_entity.type
_entity.pdbx_description
1 polymer ?
#
loop_
_entity_poly.entity_id
_entity_poly.type
_entity_poly.pdbx_seq_one_letter_code
_entity_poly.pdbx_strand_id
1 'polypeptide(L)'
;MSERAKAFDTKAYLRSPQGFAGGLASLALESGSFTPNYYELVVTSDGRVIDPNHGSIDVIDQLRWDSQLEIVESGVSVERRLAILNDPDGTLCVWVSPPGGPGEYNEGRLDVGYIRTLDDGTRFHEGYGIRLPFDGQECLLIGSRIGEFAQNSWPLESPEDLREKLFRIRTDAPWELLGDVIPLPQVWDEISSGMAKLEKEKAIRLVEEKIAPVVLPHIRRAVTEFDHLSAGALAERMMMREGYCLQDNGCGDLNTKLLQMNRILFISSTVEMSSDGRVLLTRVQVGSAEGSKYVKNCGKCGKRIEAVITKGYKCECGGVYEGC
;
A
#
# COMPACT_ATOMS: atom_id res chain seq x y z
N MET A 1 -11.25 -2.06 16.18
CA MET A 1 -9.91 -2.07 15.58
C MET A 1 -10.05 -1.27 14.31
N SER A 2 -9.27 -0.19 14.10
CA SER A 2 -9.18 0.40 12.77
C SER A 2 -8.69 -0.70 11.82
N GLU A 3 -9.35 -0.83 10.66
CA GLU A 3 -8.77 -1.63 9.57
C GLU A 3 -7.42 -1.00 9.25
N ARG A 4 -6.33 -1.69 9.58
CA ARG A 4 -5.01 -1.26 9.14
C ARG A 4 -4.99 -1.40 7.61
N ALA A 5 -4.61 -0.32 6.93
CA ALA A 5 -4.47 -0.34 5.48
C ALA A 5 -3.50 -1.45 5.06
N LYS A 6 -3.86 -2.18 4.00
CA LYS A 6 -2.94 -3.14 3.38
C LYS A 6 -2.01 -2.36 2.46
N ALA A 7 -0.71 -2.66 2.53
CA ALA A 7 0.24 -2.09 1.58
C ALA A 7 -0.07 -2.49 0.12
N PHE A 8 -0.73 -3.63 -0.09
CA PHE A 8 -1.12 -4.12 -1.40
C PHE A 8 -2.50 -4.82 -1.37
N ASP A 9 -3.53 -4.10 -1.82
CA ASP A 9 -4.91 -4.61 -1.81
C ASP A 9 -5.25 -5.36 -3.10
N THR A 10 -5.19 -6.69 -3.03
CA THR A 10 -5.41 -7.55 -4.21
C THR A 10 -6.82 -7.46 -4.80
N LYS A 11 -7.81 -6.96 -4.05
CA LYS A 11 -9.19 -6.78 -4.53
C LYS A 11 -9.26 -5.77 -5.68
N ALA A 12 -8.38 -4.76 -5.68
CA ALA A 12 -8.33 -3.75 -6.74
C ALA A 12 -8.11 -4.39 -8.13
N TYR A 13 -7.36 -5.48 -8.20
CA TYR A 13 -6.98 -6.15 -9.44
C TYR A 13 -8.01 -7.18 -9.94
N LEU A 14 -9.16 -7.32 -9.26
CA LEU A 14 -10.30 -8.04 -9.83
C LEU A 14 -10.88 -7.30 -11.04
N ARG A 15 -10.90 -5.96 -10.98
CA ARG A 15 -11.47 -5.09 -12.02
C ARG A 15 -10.43 -4.54 -12.97
N SER A 16 -9.17 -4.43 -12.53
CA SER A 16 -8.04 -4.00 -13.36
C SER A 16 -6.86 -4.96 -13.24
N PRO A 17 -6.91 -6.15 -13.85
CA PRO A 17 -5.81 -7.12 -13.78
C PRO A 17 -4.50 -6.58 -14.37
N GLN A 18 -4.58 -5.68 -15.35
CA GLN A 18 -3.41 -5.05 -15.97
C GLN A 18 -2.57 -4.22 -14.97
N GLY A 19 -3.21 -3.60 -13.98
CA GLY A 19 -2.51 -2.83 -12.95
C GLY A 19 -1.75 -3.68 -11.93
N PHE A 20 -1.93 -5.01 -11.92
CA PHE A 20 -1.32 -5.88 -10.91
C PHE A 20 0.21 -5.81 -10.93
N ALA A 21 0.81 -5.85 -12.12
CA ALA A 21 2.26 -5.83 -12.25
C ALA A 21 2.85 -4.48 -11.81
N GLY A 22 2.26 -3.37 -12.28
CA GLY A 22 2.65 -2.02 -11.88
C GLY A 22 2.54 -1.81 -10.37
N GLY A 23 1.42 -2.20 -9.78
CA GLY A 23 1.19 -2.07 -8.34
C GLY A 23 2.13 -2.90 -7.48
N LEU A 24 2.37 -4.17 -7.84
CA LEU A 24 3.29 -5.02 -7.08
C LEU A 24 4.75 -4.55 -7.22
N ALA A 25 5.13 -4.06 -8.40
CA ALA A 25 6.42 -3.43 -8.60
C ALA A 25 6.56 -2.15 -7.75
N SER A 26 5.50 -1.32 -7.65
CA SER A 26 5.51 -0.12 -6.78
C SER A 26 5.75 -0.51 -5.34
N LEU A 27 4.98 -1.48 -4.82
CA LEU A 27 5.16 -1.99 -3.47
C LEU A 27 6.60 -2.42 -3.22
N ALA A 28 7.20 -3.17 -4.15
CA ALA A 28 8.54 -3.70 -3.96
C ALA A 28 9.63 -2.63 -3.89
N LEU A 29 9.50 -1.56 -4.67
CA LEU A 29 10.43 -0.44 -4.62
C LEU A 29 10.19 0.42 -3.38
N GLU A 30 8.93 0.73 -3.05
CA GLU A 30 8.58 1.59 -1.92
C GLU A 30 8.81 0.96 -0.54
N SER A 31 8.74 -0.37 -0.45
CA SER A 31 8.80 -1.07 0.85
C SER A 31 10.20 -1.56 1.22
N GLY A 32 11.15 -1.61 0.29
CA GLY A 32 12.44 -2.28 0.54
C GLY A 32 13.68 -1.59 0.02
N SER A 33 13.58 -0.61 -0.87
CA SER A 33 14.72 0.17 -1.34
C SER A 33 14.49 1.66 -1.14
N PHE A 34 15.58 2.44 -1.12
CA PHE A 34 15.52 3.89 -1.26
C PHE A 34 15.39 4.32 -2.73
N THR A 35 15.16 3.35 -3.63
CA THR A 35 14.99 3.61 -5.06
C THR A 35 13.68 4.36 -5.29
N PRO A 36 13.71 5.49 -5.99
CA PRO A 36 12.49 6.23 -6.34
C PRO A 36 11.53 5.35 -7.15
N ASN A 37 10.26 5.29 -6.74
CA ASN A 37 9.24 4.57 -7.47
C ASN A 37 8.75 5.42 -8.65
N TYR A 38 9.18 5.04 -9.85
CA TYR A 38 8.75 5.68 -11.09
C TYR A 38 7.28 5.38 -11.43
N TYR A 39 6.57 6.40 -11.90
CA TYR A 39 5.26 6.26 -12.51
C TYR A 39 5.04 7.33 -13.60
N GLU A 40 4.10 7.06 -14.50
CA GLU A 40 3.71 7.99 -15.55
C GLU A 40 2.19 8.23 -15.47
N LEU A 41 1.76 9.45 -15.72
CA LEU A 41 0.35 9.76 -15.98
C LEU A 41 0.22 10.41 -17.34
N VAL A 42 -0.77 10.00 -18.14
CA VAL A 42 -1.01 10.51 -19.49
C VAL A 42 -2.37 11.16 -19.60
N VAL A 43 -2.45 12.24 -20.39
CA VAL A 43 -3.72 12.88 -20.75
C VAL A 43 -4.27 12.18 -21.98
N THR A 44 -5.46 11.61 -21.85
CA THR A 44 -6.18 11.01 -22.97
C THR A 44 -6.87 12.07 -23.82
N SER A 45 -7.24 11.71 -25.05
CA SER A 45 -7.93 12.62 -25.98
C SER A 45 -9.30 13.12 -25.49
N ASP A 46 -9.93 12.42 -24.55
CA ASP A 46 -11.17 12.84 -23.88
C ASP A 46 -10.94 13.62 -22.58
N GLY A 47 -9.70 14.03 -22.29
CA GLY A 47 -9.37 14.91 -21.17
C GLY A 47 -9.29 14.20 -19.81
N ARG A 48 -9.15 12.88 -19.79
CA ARG A 48 -8.86 12.12 -18.57
C ARG A 48 -7.36 12.08 -18.32
N VAL A 49 -6.98 11.97 -17.05
CA VAL A 49 -5.60 11.70 -16.65
C VAL A 49 -5.54 10.28 -16.12
N ILE A 50 -4.75 9.41 -16.74
CA ILE A 50 -4.70 7.98 -16.42
C ILE A 50 -3.26 7.53 -16.18
N ASP A 51 -3.08 6.51 -15.33
CA ASP A 51 -1.85 5.72 -15.35
C ASP A 51 -1.99 4.63 -16.44
N PRO A 52 -1.14 4.64 -17.48
CA PRO A 52 -1.25 3.69 -18.60
C PRO A 52 -1.13 2.23 -18.16
N ASN A 53 -0.48 1.94 -17.02
CA ASN A 53 -0.35 0.59 -16.47
C ASN A 53 -1.62 0.13 -15.75
N HIS A 54 -2.43 1.05 -15.23
CA HIS A 54 -3.65 0.74 -14.46
C HIS A 54 -4.93 0.81 -15.31
N GLY A 55 -4.81 1.11 -16.60
CA GLY A 55 -5.90 1.11 -17.57
C GLY A 55 -6.46 2.51 -17.84
N SER A 56 -7.74 2.60 -18.17
CA SER A 56 -8.38 3.84 -18.63
C SER A 56 -9.16 4.61 -17.56
N ILE A 57 -9.02 4.24 -16.28
CA ILE A 57 -9.73 4.90 -15.19
C ILE A 57 -9.00 6.20 -14.85
N ASP A 58 -9.73 7.32 -14.79
CA ASP A 58 -9.14 8.60 -14.41
C ASP A 58 -8.59 8.52 -12.97
N VAL A 59 -7.43 9.12 -12.72
CA VAL A 59 -6.77 9.10 -11.41
C VAL A 59 -7.67 9.58 -10.27
N ILE A 60 -8.60 10.51 -10.51
CA ILE A 60 -9.53 10.95 -9.46
C ILE A 60 -10.56 9.88 -9.09
N ASP A 61 -10.95 9.04 -10.05
CA ASP A 61 -11.91 7.95 -9.82
C ASP A 61 -11.27 6.76 -9.08
N GLN A 62 -9.94 6.78 -8.94
CA GLN A 62 -9.18 5.80 -8.19
C GLN A 62 -9.00 6.19 -6.72
N LEU A 63 -9.30 7.44 -6.36
CA LEU A 63 -9.17 7.93 -4.99
C LEU A 63 -10.15 7.22 -4.07
N ARG A 64 -9.62 6.70 -2.96
CA ARG A 64 -10.39 6.15 -1.85
C ARG A 64 -10.57 7.24 -0.80
N TRP A 65 -11.71 7.17 -0.10
CA TRP A 65 -12.08 8.14 0.92
C TRP A 65 -12.36 7.39 2.23
N ASP A 66 -11.57 6.35 2.48
CA ASP A 66 -11.81 5.37 3.54
C ASP A 66 -11.19 5.82 4.87
N SER A 67 -10.26 6.79 4.84
CA SER A 67 -9.67 7.42 6.03
C SER A 67 -9.61 8.95 5.95
N GLN A 68 -9.53 9.60 7.12
CA GLN A 68 -9.35 11.06 7.21
C GLN A 68 -8.08 11.53 6.50
N LEU A 69 -7.02 10.72 6.55
CA LEU A 69 -5.77 11.03 5.88
C LEU A 69 -5.91 10.95 4.36
N GLU A 70 -6.54 9.89 3.84
CA GLU A 70 -6.83 9.79 2.40
C GLU A 70 -7.68 10.95 1.92
N ILE A 71 -8.67 11.39 2.71
CA ILE A 71 -9.49 12.56 2.40
C ILE A 71 -8.60 13.83 2.28
N VAL A 72 -7.67 14.02 3.22
CA VAL A 72 -6.75 15.18 3.25
C VAL A 72 -5.78 15.14 2.07
N GLU A 73 -5.08 14.02 1.86
CA GLU A 73 -4.05 13.88 0.83
C GLU A 73 -4.65 13.80 -0.58
N SER A 74 -5.91 13.34 -0.74
CA SER A 74 -6.62 13.32 -2.03
C SER A 74 -6.75 14.69 -2.67
N GLY A 75 -6.78 15.77 -1.87
CA GLY A 75 -6.79 17.14 -2.38
C GLY A 75 -5.58 17.42 -3.28
N VAL A 76 -4.40 16.89 -2.91
CA VAL A 76 -3.16 17.02 -3.69
C VAL A 76 -3.25 16.25 -5.00
N SER A 77 -3.84 15.05 -5.00
CA SER A 77 -4.05 14.29 -6.24
C SER A 77 -4.99 15.02 -7.21
N VAL A 78 -6.03 15.67 -6.70
CA VAL A 78 -6.93 16.52 -7.49
C VAL A 78 -6.18 17.74 -8.05
N GLU A 79 -5.42 18.46 -7.21
CA GLU A 79 -4.62 19.60 -7.65
C GLU A 79 -3.58 19.20 -8.71
N ARG A 80 -2.96 18.03 -8.55
CA ARG A 80 -1.99 17.48 -9.50
C ARG A 80 -2.64 17.17 -10.82
N ARG A 81 -3.81 16.51 -10.82
CA ARG A 81 -4.59 16.29 -12.04
C ARG A 81 -4.88 17.60 -12.76
N LEU A 82 -5.27 18.65 -12.02
CA LEU A 82 -5.52 19.97 -12.60
C LEU A 82 -4.25 20.60 -13.18
N ALA A 83 -3.10 20.46 -12.51
CA ALA A 83 -1.82 20.94 -13.02
C ALA A 83 -1.44 20.22 -14.32
N ILE A 84 -1.57 18.88 -14.35
CA ILE A 84 -1.32 18.08 -15.56
C ILE A 84 -2.19 18.56 -16.72
N LEU A 85 -3.45 18.91 -16.50
CA LEU A 85 -4.34 19.35 -17.57
C LEU A 85 -4.08 20.79 -18.05
N ASN A 86 -3.70 21.70 -17.14
CA ASN A 86 -3.81 23.14 -17.40
C ASN A 86 -2.47 23.91 -17.38
N ASP A 87 -1.47 23.42 -16.66
CA ASP A 87 -0.21 24.16 -16.48
C ASP A 87 0.68 24.00 -17.73
N PRO A 88 1.69 24.83 -17.98
CA PRO A 88 2.55 24.69 -19.17
C PRO A 88 3.60 23.57 -19.05
N ASP A 89 4.10 23.04 -20.17
CA ASP A 89 5.22 22.08 -20.24
C ASP A 89 6.47 22.62 -19.58
N GLY A 90 7.09 21.90 -18.64
CA GLY A 90 8.17 22.44 -17.82
C GLY A 90 7.73 22.88 -16.43
N THR A 91 6.54 22.46 -16.03
CA THR A 91 6.03 22.64 -14.66
C THR A 91 6.39 21.39 -13.84
N LEU A 92 7.12 21.61 -12.75
CA LEU A 92 7.42 20.63 -11.73
C LEU A 92 6.39 20.73 -10.61
N CYS A 93 5.67 19.65 -10.37
CA CYS A 93 4.77 19.45 -9.24
C CYS A 93 5.55 18.76 -8.12
N VAL A 94 5.49 19.28 -6.89
CA VAL A 94 6.16 18.71 -5.72
C VAL A 94 5.19 18.67 -4.55
N TRP A 95 5.08 17.51 -3.91
CA TRP A 95 4.32 17.32 -2.69
C TRP A 95 5.17 16.64 -1.64
N VAL A 96 5.12 17.18 -0.42
CA VAL A 96 5.82 16.62 0.74
C VAL A 96 4.76 16.22 1.76
N SER A 97 4.78 14.97 2.21
CA SER A 97 3.95 14.48 3.32
C SER A 97 4.85 14.11 4.50
N PRO A 98 4.74 14.80 5.66
CA PRO A 98 5.59 14.51 6.81
C PRO A 98 5.20 13.18 7.50
N PRO A 99 6.13 12.57 8.28
CA PRO A 99 5.78 11.45 9.14
C PRO A 99 4.75 11.86 10.22
N GLY A 100 4.04 10.87 10.75
CA GLY A 100 3.05 11.03 11.82
C GLY A 100 1.67 11.46 11.32
N GLY A 101 1.01 12.35 12.09
CA GLY A 101 -0.33 12.82 11.80
C GLY A 101 -1.43 11.77 12.01
N PRO A 102 -2.65 12.03 11.49
CA PRO A 102 -3.80 11.12 11.61
C PRO A 102 -3.58 9.73 10.99
N GLY A 103 -2.55 9.58 10.16
CA GLY A 103 -2.20 8.35 9.45
C GLY A 103 -1.23 7.41 10.18
N GLU A 104 -0.59 7.88 11.26
CA GLU A 104 0.46 7.13 11.98
C GLU A 104 1.60 6.62 11.07
N TYR A 105 1.90 7.32 9.96
CA TYR A 105 3.04 6.96 9.12
C TYR A 105 4.35 7.12 9.89
N ASN A 106 5.22 6.11 9.85
CA ASN A 106 6.52 6.17 10.52
C ASN A 106 7.59 6.94 9.71
N GLU A 107 7.27 7.42 8.51
CA GLU A 107 8.21 8.01 7.57
C GLU A 107 7.59 9.16 6.77
N GLY A 108 8.44 10.11 6.37
CA GLY A 108 8.04 11.17 5.44
C GLY A 108 8.06 10.68 3.98
N ARG A 109 7.39 11.43 3.11
CA ARG A 109 7.24 11.13 1.69
C ARG A 109 7.38 12.37 0.85
N LEU A 110 7.93 12.16 -0.33
CA LEU A 110 8.04 13.16 -1.37
C LEU A 110 7.47 12.54 -2.63
N ASP A 111 6.60 13.27 -3.30
CA ASP A 111 6.17 12.94 -4.63
C ASP A 111 6.47 14.12 -5.55
N VAL A 112 7.22 13.83 -6.62
CA VAL A 112 7.65 14.82 -7.60
C VAL A 112 7.19 14.41 -8.98
N GLY A 113 6.93 15.39 -9.81
CA GLY A 113 6.26 15.17 -11.07
C GLY A 113 6.53 16.25 -12.09
N TYR A 114 7.09 15.90 -13.25
CA TYR A 114 7.45 16.89 -14.26
C TYR A 114 6.57 16.75 -15.50
N ILE A 115 5.89 17.84 -15.86
CA ILE A 115 4.93 17.81 -16.96
C ILE A 115 5.63 18.12 -18.27
N ARG A 116 5.44 17.24 -19.26
CA ARG A 116 6.00 17.34 -20.61
C ARG A 116 4.98 16.93 -21.66
N THR A 117 5.15 17.40 -22.88
CA THR A 117 4.45 16.89 -24.05
C THR A 117 5.45 16.12 -24.92
N LEU A 118 5.09 14.89 -25.30
CA LEU A 118 5.87 14.07 -26.22
C LEU A 118 5.74 14.60 -27.66
N ASP A 119 6.64 14.14 -28.54
CA ASP A 119 6.64 14.53 -29.96
C ASP A 119 5.33 14.18 -30.69
N ASP A 120 4.61 13.16 -30.22
CA ASP A 120 3.30 12.76 -30.75
C ASP A 120 2.14 13.62 -30.23
N GLY A 121 2.43 14.64 -29.42
CA GLY A 121 1.46 15.54 -28.80
C GLY A 121 0.84 14.99 -27.51
N THR A 122 1.23 13.79 -27.06
CA THR A 122 0.75 13.22 -25.80
C THR A 122 1.34 13.98 -24.63
N ARG A 123 0.47 14.61 -23.85
CA ARG A 123 0.85 15.26 -22.60
C ARG A 123 0.96 14.22 -21.50
N PHE A 124 2.09 14.19 -20.82
CA PHE A 124 2.33 13.24 -19.73
C PHE A 124 3.09 13.88 -18.56
N HIS A 125 3.02 13.21 -17.43
CA HIS A 125 3.63 13.59 -16.17
C HIS A 125 4.61 12.50 -15.75
N GLU A 126 5.89 12.84 -15.76
CA GLU A 126 6.99 11.98 -15.33
C GLU A 126 7.11 12.05 -13.80
N GLY A 127 6.64 11.02 -13.09
CA GLY A 127 6.45 11.02 -11.64
C GLY A 127 7.37 10.09 -10.88
N TYR A 128 7.70 10.48 -9.64
CA TYR A 128 8.48 9.67 -8.71
C TYR A 128 7.93 9.78 -7.28
N GLY A 129 7.61 8.64 -6.68
CA GLY A 129 7.36 8.50 -5.24
C GLY A 129 8.67 8.19 -4.51
N ILE A 130 9.00 8.97 -3.50
CA ILE A 130 10.28 8.93 -2.78
C ILE A 130 10.00 8.87 -1.28
N ARG A 131 10.64 7.91 -0.61
CA ARG A 131 10.67 7.81 0.85
C ARG A 131 11.66 8.84 1.41
N LEU A 132 11.24 9.61 2.41
CA LEU A 132 12.10 10.58 3.10
C LEU A 132 12.60 10.03 4.45
N PRO A 133 13.90 10.12 4.74
CA PRO A 133 14.46 9.77 6.05
C PRO A 133 14.34 10.92 7.07
N PHE A 134 13.55 11.95 6.76
CA PHE A 134 13.45 13.20 7.49
C PHE A 134 12.29 13.17 8.50
N ASP A 135 12.47 13.86 9.63
CA ASP A 135 11.39 14.10 10.58
C ASP A 135 10.42 15.20 10.08
N GLY A 136 9.34 15.45 10.83
CA GLY A 136 8.34 16.43 10.45
C GLY A 136 8.88 17.86 10.32
N GLN A 137 9.83 18.28 11.16
CA GLN A 137 10.41 19.63 11.11
C GLN A 137 11.38 19.77 9.94
N GLU A 138 12.17 18.74 9.66
CA GLU A 138 13.01 18.69 8.47
C GLU A 138 12.16 18.74 7.18
N CYS A 139 11.03 18.00 7.14
CA CYS A 139 10.06 18.10 6.04
C CYS A 139 9.49 19.52 5.89
N LEU A 140 9.15 20.19 7.01
CA LEU A 140 8.68 21.57 7.01
C LEU A 140 9.72 22.53 6.41
N LEU A 141 10.98 22.42 6.83
CA LEU A 141 12.07 23.23 6.28
C LEU A 141 12.27 23.00 4.78
N ILE A 142 12.22 21.74 4.33
CA ILE A 142 12.27 21.39 2.91
C ILE A 142 11.09 22.02 2.16
N GLY A 143 9.87 21.86 2.66
CA GLY A 143 8.66 22.44 2.04
C GLY A 143 8.71 23.96 1.96
N SER A 144 9.17 24.65 3.02
CA SER A 144 9.39 26.09 3.00
C SER A 144 10.42 26.49 1.94
N ARG A 145 11.51 25.74 1.80
CA ARG A 145 12.56 26.03 0.81
C ARG A 145 12.07 25.80 -0.62
N ILE A 146 11.31 24.74 -0.87
CA ILE A 146 10.62 24.49 -2.15
C ILE A 146 9.68 25.65 -2.47
N GLY A 147 8.94 26.14 -1.47
CA GLY A 147 8.02 27.26 -1.58
C GLY A 147 8.65 28.58 -2.05
N GLU A 148 9.96 28.77 -1.86
CA GLU A 148 10.67 29.95 -2.39
C GLU A 148 10.76 29.97 -3.93
N PHE A 149 10.68 28.79 -4.57
CA PHE A 149 10.74 28.63 -6.03
C PHE A 149 9.35 28.44 -6.65
N ALA A 150 8.34 28.18 -5.83
CA ALA A 150 7.01 27.84 -6.28
C ALA A 150 6.23 29.08 -6.76
N GLN A 151 5.40 28.89 -7.78
CA GLN A 151 4.47 29.89 -8.28
C GLN A 151 3.32 30.15 -7.29
N ASN A 152 3.05 29.16 -6.43
CA ASN A 152 2.10 29.20 -5.34
C ASN A 152 2.84 29.15 -4.00
N SER A 153 2.43 29.99 -3.06
CA SER A 153 2.99 30.01 -1.71
C SER A 153 1.88 30.10 -0.67
N TRP A 154 2.17 29.49 0.48
CA TRP A 154 1.30 29.47 1.64
C TRP A 154 2.15 29.69 2.89
N PRO A 155 1.58 30.30 3.96
CA PRO A 155 2.20 30.21 5.26
C PRO A 155 2.23 28.75 5.71
N LEU A 156 3.41 28.25 6.06
CA LEU A 156 3.61 26.92 6.62
C LEU A 156 4.06 27.11 8.07
N GLU A 157 3.18 26.81 9.02
CA GLU A 157 3.39 27.00 10.45
C GLU A 157 3.72 25.68 11.15
N SER A 158 3.30 24.57 10.56
CA SER A 158 3.49 23.23 11.09
C SER A 158 3.74 22.20 9.97
N PRO A 159 4.34 21.04 10.29
CA PRO A 159 4.53 19.97 9.30
C PRO A 159 3.21 19.55 8.63
N GLU A 160 2.11 19.49 9.38
CA GLU A 160 0.81 19.04 8.88
C GLU A 160 0.27 19.93 7.76
N ASP A 161 0.65 21.20 7.70
CA ASP A 161 0.25 22.11 6.63
C ASP A 161 0.69 21.60 5.25
N LEU A 162 1.78 20.84 5.17
CA LEU A 162 2.32 20.30 3.92
C LEU A 162 1.40 19.26 3.25
N ARG A 163 0.60 18.52 4.04
CA ARG A 163 -0.18 17.37 3.53
C ARG A 163 -1.16 17.74 2.43
N GLU A 164 -1.61 18.99 2.41
CA GLU A 164 -2.62 19.50 1.48
C GLU A 164 -2.04 20.42 0.39
N LYS A 165 -0.71 20.52 0.25
CA LYS A 165 -0.07 21.55 -0.59
C LYS A 165 0.75 20.94 -1.70
N LEU A 166 0.33 21.20 -2.93
CA LEU A 166 1.11 20.88 -4.12
C LEU A 166 1.89 22.09 -4.60
N PHE A 167 3.21 22.12 -4.39
CA PHE A 167 4.06 23.16 -4.96
C PHE A 167 4.18 23.00 -6.48
N ARG A 168 4.08 24.11 -7.21
CA ARG A 168 4.20 24.16 -8.67
C ARG A 168 5.34 25.09 -9.03
N ILE A 169 6.39 24.56 -9.65
CA ILE A 169 7.62 25.29 -9.95
C ILE A 169 7.84 25.29 -11.45
N ARG A 170 8.17 26.45 -12.02
CA ARG A 170 8.56 26.57 -13.43
C ARG A 170 10.05 26.39 -13.57
N THR A 171 10.50 25.34 -14.26
CA THR A 171 11.93 25.06 -14.42
C THR A 171 12.22 24.19 -15.63
N ASP A 172 13.37 24.39 -16.25
CA ASP A 172 13.92 23.54 -17.32
C ASP A 172 14.87 22.46 -16.75
N ALA A 173 15.26 22.57 -15.48
CA ALA A 173 16.17 21.66 -14.78
C ALA A 173 15.54 21.17 -13.46
N PRO A 174 14.48 20.34 -13.51
CA PRO A 174 13.71 19.97 -12.33
C PRO A 174 14.54 19.20 -11.29
N TRP A 175 15.38 18.27 -11.73
CA TRP A 175 16.11 17.38 -10.83
C TRP A 175 17.32 18.06 -10.18
N GLU A 176 17.99 18.97 -10.90
CA GLU A 176 19.06 19.81 -10.36
C GLU A 176 18.52 20.74 -9.26
N LEU A 177 17.39 21.41 -9.53
CA LEU A 177 16.72 22.27 -8.55
C LEU A 177 16.37 21.50 -7.27
N LEU A 178 15.78 20.30 -7.41
CA LEU A 178 15.45 19.48 -6.25
C LEU A 178 16.69 18.95 -5.53
N GLY A 179 17.77 18.67 -6.26
CA GLY A 179 19.06 18.28 -5.71
C GLY A 179 19.70 19.35 -4.82
N ASP A 180 19.53 20.62 -5.16
CA ASP A 180 20.00 21.75 -4.35
C ASP A 180 19.19 21.98 -3.08
N VAL A 181 17.93 21.53 -3.06
CA VAL A 181 16.97 21.80 -1.97
C VAL A 181 16.82 20.62 -1.02
N ILE A 182 16.87 19.40 -1.54
CA ILE A 182 16.55 18.17 -0.80
C ILE A 182 17.80 17.29 -0.75
N PRO A 183 18.40 17.03 0.43
CA PRO A 183 19.69 16.38 0.53
C PRO A 183 19.61 14.85 0.38
N LEU A 184 19.24 14.40 -0.82
CA LEU A 184 19.13 12.99 -1.23
C LEU A 184 19.90 12.73 -2.54
N PRO A 185 21.24 12.92 -2.57
CA PRO A 185 22.02 12.91 -3.81
C PRO A 185 21.85 11.62 -4.62
N GLN A 186 21.82 10.46 -3.96
CA GLN A 186 21.64 9.16 -4.62
C GLN A 186 20.29 9.06 -5.35
N VAL A 187 19.22 9.60 -4.77
CA VAL A 187 17.88 9.62 -5.39
C VAL A 187 17.90 10.47 -6.65
N TRP A 188 18.52 11.65 -6.59
CA TRP A 188 18.59 12.57 -7.73
C TRP A 188 19.47 12.03 -8.85
N ASP A 189 20.57 11.37 -8.51
CA ASP A 189 21.41 10.65 -9.46
C ASP A 189 20.62 9.54 -10.18
N GLU A 190 19.89 8.71 -9.44
CA GLU A 190 19.08 7.61 -10.00
C GLU A 190 17.95 8.11 -10.92
N ILE A 191 17.30 9.23 -10.57
CA ILE A 191 16.28 9.87 -11.41
C ILE A 191 16.93 10.44 -12.68
N SER A 192 18.00 11.21 -12.51
CA SER A 192 18.65 11.93 -13.63
C SER A 192 19.31 10.99 -14.63
N SER A 193 19.82 9.84 -14.17
CA SER A 193 20.40 8.82 -15.02
C SER A 193 19.36 7.87 -15.65
N GLY A 194 18.07 8.01 -15.31
CA GLY A 194 17.00 7.11 -15.75
C GLY A 194 17.01 5.72 -15.09
N MET A 195 17.83 5.52 -14.06
CA MET A 195 17.95 4.22 -13.39
C MET A 195 16.69 3.86 -12.61
N ALA A 196 16.03 4.84 -11.97
CA ALA A 196 14.76 4.61 -11.27
C ALA A 196 13.67 4.05 -12.20
N LYS A 197 13.55 4.61 -13.41
CA LYS A 197 12.64 4.10 -14.45
C LYS A 197 13.03 2.68 -14.90
N LEU A 198 14.32 2.45 -15.15
CA LEU A 198 14.81 1.14 -15.58
C LEU A 198 14.52 0.04 -14.54
N GLU A 199 14.74 0.32 -13.26
CA GLU A 199 14.45 -0.63 -12.17
C GLU A 199 12.95 -0.90 -12.05
N LYS A 200 12.10 0.13 -12.18
CA LYS A 200 10.64 -0.05 -12.25
C LYS A 200 10.22 -0.97 -13.38
N GLU A 201 10.71 -0.74 -14.59
CA GLU A 201 10.37 -1.58 -15.74
C GLU A 201 10.88 -3.01 -15.60
N LYS A 202 12.06 -3.22 -15.01
CA LYS A 202 12.58 -4.56 -14.69
C LYS A 202 11.67 -5.28 -13.69
N ALA A 203 11.22 -4.59 -12.65
CA ALA A 203 10.29 -5.12 -11.67
C ALA A 203 8.94 -5.50 -12.31
N ILE A 204 8.38 -4.63 -13.16
CA ILE A 204 7.14 -4.91 -13.89
C ILE A 204 7.29 -6.17 -14.74
N ARG A 205 8.32 -6.26 -15.60
CA ARG A 205 8.56 -7.43 -16.46
C ARG A 205 8.69 -8.71 -15.65
N LEU A 206 9.43 -8.68 -14.55
CA LEU A 206 9.55 -9.81 -13.63
C LEU A 206 8.18 -10.26 -13.10
N VAL A 207 7.35 -9.31 -12.67
CA VAL A 207 6.01 -9.62 -12.16
C VAL A 207 5.15 -10.21 -13.26
N GLU A 208 5.12 -9.61 -14.45
CA GLU A 208 4.33 -10.09 -15.60
C GLU A 208 4.73 -11.51 -16.03
N GLU A 209 6.04 -11.80 -16.09
CA GLU A 209 6.56 -13.07 -16.60
C GLU A 209 6.47 -14.20 -15.57
N LYS A 210 6.74 -13.91 -14.28
CA LYS A 210 6.91 -14.95 -13.26
C LYS A 210 5.81 -15.00 -12.20
N ILE A 211 5.23 -13.87 -11.83
CA ILE A 211 4.38 -13.77 -10.62
C ILE A 211 2.90 -13.67 -11.00
N ALA A 212 2.54 -12.78 -11.91
CA ALA A 212 1.17 -12.59 -12.38
C ALA A 212 0.53 -13.89 -12.91
N PRO A 213 1.22 -14.75 -13.69
CA PRO A 213 0.64 -16.00 -14.17
C PRO A 213 0.27 -16.98 -13.05
N VAL A 214 0.95 -16.87 -11.90
CA VAL A 214 0.69 -17.69 -10.72
C VAL A 214 -0.38 -17.05 -9.83
N VAL A 215 -0.25 -15.74 -9.54
CA VAL A 215 -1.06 -15.06 -8.53
C VAL A 215 -2.42 -14.61 -9.04
N LEU A 216 -2.54 -14.08 -10.26
CA LEU A 216 -3.82 -13.60 -10.79
C LEU A 216 -4.92 -14.67 -10.79
N PRO A 217 -4.65 -15.95 -11.13
CA PRO A 217 -5.63 -17.03 -10.96
C PRO A 217 -6.14 -17.20 -9.53
N HIS A 218 -5.29 -17.00 -8.51
CA HIS A 218 -5.70 -17.04 -7.10
C HIS A 218 -6.58 -15.85 -6.75
N ILE A 219 -6.23 -14.64 -7.21
CA ILE A 219 -7.06 -13.43 -7.00
C ILE A 219 -8.44 -13.62 -7.64
N ARG A 220 -8.51 -14.13 -8.88
CA ARG A 220 -9.80 -14.34 -9.59
C ARG A 220 -10.71 -15.37 -8.92
N ARG A 221 -10.14 -16.31 -8.17
CA ARG A 221 -10.89 -17.36 -7.45
C ARG A 221 -11.15 -17.00 -5.98
N ALA A 222 -10.58 -15.90 -5.50
CA ALA A 222 -10.74 -15.46 -4.12
C ALA A 222 -12.22 -15.08 -3.88
N VAL A 223 -12.79 -15.63 -2.80
CA VAL A 223 -14.17 -15.33 -2.38
C VAL A 223 -14.17 -14.54 -1.09
N THR A 224 -13.18 -14.81 -0.23
CA THR A 224 -13.07 -14.22 1.09
C THR A 224 -11.93 -13.22 1.17
N GLU A 225 -12.01 -12.35 2.18
CA GLU A 225 -10.92 -11.45 2.55
C GLU A 225 -9.60 -12.21 2.82
N PHE A 226 -9.70 -13.39 3.45
CA PHE A 226 -8.56 -14.25 3.71
C PHE A 226 -7.92 -14.80 2.42
N ASP A 227 -8.71 -15.13 1.40
CA ASP A 227 -8.18 -15.57 0.10
C ASP A 227 -7.41 -14.45 -0.59
N HIS A 228 -7.92 -13.21 -0.52
CA HIS A 228 -7.25 -12.03 -1.03
C HIS A 228 -5.93 -11.72 -0.31
N LEU A 229 -5.93 -11.81 1.02
CA LEU A 229 -4.70 -11.71 1.82
C LEU A 229 -3.71 -12.83 1.46
N SER A 230 -4.19 -14.05 1.28
CA SER A 230 -3.38 -15.22 0.89
C SER A 230 -2.72 -15.04 -0.47
N ALA A 231 -3.45 -14.52 -1.46
CA ALA A 231 -2.92 -14.21 -2.78
C ALA A 231 -1.89 -13.06 -2.72
N GLY A 232 -2.16 -12.00 -1.95
CA GLY A 232 -1.22 -10.89 -1.75
C GLY A 232 0.09 -11.35 -1.12
N ALA A 233 0.00 -12.17 -0.06
CA ALA A 233 1.19 -12.70 0.59
C ALA A 233 1.97 -13.69 -0.29
N LEU A 234 1.29 -14.40 -1.22
CA LEU A 234 1.97 -15.21 -2.22
C LEU A 234 2.80 -14.34 -3.16
N ALA A 235 2.21 -13.24 -3.68
CA ALA A 235 2.93 -12.26 -4.51
C ALA A 235 4.16 -11.69 -3.80
N GLU A 236 4.00 -11.23 -2.55
CA GLU A 236 5.10 -10.71 -1.72
C GLU A 236 6.22 -11.73 -1.54
N ARG A 237 5.89 -12.99 -1.22
CA ARG A 237 6.89 -14.07 -1.10
C ARG A 237 7.61 -14.37 -2.41
N MET A 238 6.91 -14.26 -3.54
CA MET A 238 7.55 -14.47 -4.85
C MET A 238 8.49 -13.31 -5.18
N MET A 239 8.11 -12.06 -4.93
CA MET A 239 9.02 -10.90 -5.06
C MET A 239 10.27 -11.07 -4.20
N MET A 240 10.11 -11.49 -2.93
CA MET A 240 11.25 -11.75 -2.04
C MET A 240 12.19 -12.86 -2.54
N ARG A 241 11.65 -13.90 -3.18
CA ARG A 241 12.47 -14.97 -3.79
C ARG A 241 13.28 -14.49 -5.00
N GLU A 242 12.80 -13.47 -5.68
CA GLU A 242 13.50 -12.84 -6.82
C GLU A 242 14.48 -11.74 -6.36
N GLY A 243 14.66 -11.56 -5.05
CA GLY A 243 15.71 -10.70 -4.48
C GLY A 243 15.23 -9.33 -4.00
N TYR A 244 13.95 -9.01 -4.11
CA TYR A 244 13.41 -7.76 -3.56
C TYR A 244 13.29 -7.86 -2.04
N CYS A 245 13.71 -6.81 -1.34
CA CYS A 245 13.37 -6.67 0.08
C CYS A 245 11.95 -6.12 0.17
N LEU A 246 11.11 -6.68 1.05
CA LEU A 246 9.82 -6.09 1.40
C LEU A 246 9.81 -5.92 2.91
N GLN A 247 9.54 -4.70 3.37
CA GLN A 247 9.40 -4.39 4.79
C GLN A 247 8.06 -3.72 5.03
N ASP A 248 7.53 -3.84 6.25
CA ASP A 248 6.40 -3.00 6.62
C ASP A 248 6.84 -1.54 6.55
N ASN A 249 6.06 -0.72 5.85
CA ASN A 249 6.34 0.70 5.68
C ASN A 249 5.12 1.54 6.04
N GLY A 250 5.20 2.85 5.83
CA GLY A 250 4.05 3.74 6.06
C GLY A 250 2.83 3.38 5.20
N CYS A 251 2.96 2.72 4.04
CA CYS A 251 1.84 2.48 3.11
C CYS A 251 0.83 1.45 3.62
N GLY A 252 1.08 0.82 4.77
CA GLY A 252 0.24 -0.23 5.33
C GLY A 252 1.05 -1.47 5.73
N ASP A 253 0.36 -2.43 6.34
CA ASP A 253 0.97 -3.71 6.70
C ASP A 253 1.06 -4.62 5.46
N LEU A 254 2.16 -5.37 5.32
CA LEU A 254 2.29 -6.40 4.29
C LEU A 254 1.24 -7.51 4.49
N ASN A 255 0.73 -8.09 3.40
CA ASN A 255 -0.23 -9.20 3.47
C ASN A 255 0.37 -10.42 4.18
N THR A 256 1.67 -10.67 4.03
CA THR A 256 2.42 -11.72 4.75
C THR A 256 2.33 -11.56 6.26
N LYS A 257 2.45 -10.34 6.78
CA LYS A 257 2.27 -10.03 8.19
C LYS A 257 0.82 -10.09 8.62
N LEU A 258 -0.08 -9.51 7.84
CA LEU A 258 -1.52 -9.55 8.12
C LEU A 258 -2.03 -10.98 8.20
N LEU A 259 -1.54 -11.90 7.37
CA LEU A 259 -1.85 -13.33 7.48
C LEU A 259 -1.31 -13.95 8.76
N GLN A 260 -0.09 -13.60 9.20
CA GLN A 260 0.46 -14.09 10.45
C GLN A 260 -0.38 -13.59 11.65
N MET A 261 -0.84 -12.34 11.60
CA MET A 261 -1.72 -11.74 12.61
C MET A 261 -3.14 -12.31 12.56
N ASN A 262 -3.67 -12.59 11.36
CA ASN A 262 -5.00 -13.17 11.12
C ASN A 262 -5.03 -14.72 11.24
N ARG A 263 -3.97 -15.36 11.74
CA ARG A 263 -4.00 -16.76 12.20
C ARG A 263 -4.89 -16.98 13.43
N ILE A 264 -5.55 -15.92 13.92
CA ILE A 264 -6.62 -15.92 14.92
C ILE A 264 -7.91 -15.57 14.19
N LEU A 265 -8.93 -16.44 14.15
CA LEU A 265 -10.36 -16.07 14.01
C LEU A 265 -11.23 -17.32 13.75
N PHE A 266 -11.56 -18.05 14.82
CA PHE A 266 -12.93 -18.55 14.94
C PHE A 266 -13.56 -17.91 16.17
N ILE A 267 -14.81 -17.51 16.03
CA ILE A 267 -15.69 -17.14 17.13
C ILE A 267 -16.66 -18.31 17.26
N SER A 268 -16.50 -19.11 18.32
CA SER A 268 -17.53 -20.08 18.68
C SER A 268 -18.40 -19.46 19.76
N SER A 269 -19.68 -19.29 19.44
CA SER A 269 -20.71 -18.98 20.43
C SER A 269 -21.49 -20.25 20.73
N THR A 270 -21.54 -20.62 22.01
CA THR A 270 -22.46 -21.66 22.49
C THR A 270 -23.49 -21.01 23.39
N VAL A 271 -24.77 -21.23 23.06
CA VAL A 271 -25.93 -20.82 23.85
C VAL A 271 -26.56 -22.08 24.42
N GLU A 272 -26.47 -22.27 25.72
CA GLU A 272 -27.26 -23.29 26.41
C GLU A 272 -28.63 -22.73 26.75
N MET A 273 -29.69 -23.44 26.37
CA MET A 273 -31.07 -23.08 26.70
C MET A 273 -31.69 -24.15 27.59
N SER A 274 -32.49 -23.71 28.56
CA SER A 274 -33.33 -24.57 29.36
C SER A 274 -34.51 -25.11 28.55
N SER A 275 -35.17 -26.14 29.07
CA SER A 275 -36.36 -26.76 28.46
C SER A 275 -37.57 -25.82 28.34
N ASP A 276 -37.60 -24.72 29.10
CA ASP A 276 -38.61 -23.65 29.01
C ASP A 276 -38.15 -22.46 28.13
N GLY A 277 -37.03 -22.59 27.42
CA GLY A 277 -36.56 -21.63 26.43
C GLY A 277 -35.75 -20.45 27.00
N ARG A 278 -35.31 -20.50 28.26
CA ARG A 278 -34.44 -19.47 28.84
C ARG A 278 -32.98 -19.75 28.50
N VAL A 279 -32.23 -18.72 28.12
CA VAL A 279 -30.78 -18.84 27.92
C VAL A 279 -30.11 -18.98 29.28
N LEU A 280 -29.46 -20.11 29.52
CA LEU A 280 -28.76 -20.44 30.76
C LEU A 280 -27.31 -19.95 30.74
N LEU A 281 -26.66 -20.02 29.58
CA LEU A 281 -25.25 -19.65 29.45
C LEU A 281 -24.90 -19.24 28.02
N THR A 282 -24.16 -18.15 27.89
CA THR A 282 -23.51 -17.75 26.63
C THR A 282 -22.00 -17.85 26.84
N ARG A 283 -21.33 -18.72 26.10
CA ARG A 283 -19.85 -18.77 26.05
C ARG A 283 -19.39 -18.29 24.68
N VAL A 284 -18.51 -17.30 24.69
CA VAL A 284 -17.79 -16.83 23.50
C VAL A 284 -16.34 -17.21 23.66
N GLN A 285 -15.81 -18.01 22.73
CA GLN A 285 -14.39 -18.33 22.69
C GLN A 285 -13.74 -17.69 21.47
N VAL A 286 -12.57 -17.08 21.70
CA VAL A 286 -11.69 -16.48 20.69
C VAL A 286 -10.31 -17.17 20.82
N GLY A 287 -9.76 -17.68 19.72
CA GLY A 287 -8.47 -18.40 19.75
C GLY A 287 -7.71 -18.44 18.42
N SER A 288 -6.42 -18.77 18.48
CA SER A 288 -5.49 -18.79 17.34
C SER A 288 -4.68 -20.08 17.15
N ALA A 289 -4.27 -20.24 15.88
CA ALA A 289 -3.11 -20.99 15.37
C ALA A 289 -3.17 -22.53 15.20
N GLU A 290 -2.33 -22.95 14.26
CA GLU A 290 -2.14 -24.27 13.63
C GLU A 290 -2.20 -25.48 14.58
N GLY A 291 -2.76 -26.59 14.07
CA GLY A 291 -2.92 -27.84 14.80
C GLY A 291 -4.23 -27.95 15.59
N SER A 292 -5.06 -26.91 15.60
CA SER A 292 -6.36 -26.90 16.27
C SER A 292 -7.41 -27.72 15.51
N LYS A 293 -8.13 -28.61 16.22
CA LYS A 293 -9.21 -29.42 15.63
C LYS A 293 -10.43 -29.42 16.54
N TYR A 294 -11.62 -29.33 15.94
CA TYR A 294 -12.85 -29.59 16.68
C TYR A 294 -12.96 -31.07 17.01
N VAL A 295 -13.07 -31.40 18.29
CA VAL A 295 -13.08 -32.77 18.78
C VAL A 295 -14.37 -33.00 19.56
N LYS A 296 -15.21 -33.91 19.03
CA LYS A 296 -16.46 -34.32 19.71
C LYS A 296 -16.16 -35.13 20.96
N ASN A 297 -15.24 -36.09 20.87
CA ASN A 297 -14.89 -37.00 21.95
C ASN A 297 -13.37 -37.15 22.09
N CYS A 298 -12.87 -37.28 23.32
CA CYS A 298 -11.48 -37.59 23.60
C CYS A 298 -11.07 -38.88 22.86
N GLY A 299 -10.01 -38.82 22.05
CA GLY A 299 -9.50 -40.00 21.33
C GLY A 299 -9.00 -41.12 22.26
N LYS A 300 -8.68 -40.82 23.53
CA LYS A 300 -8.18 -41.81 24.50
C LYS A 300 -9.31 -42.45 25.33
N CYS A 301 -10.22 -41.66 25.89
CA CYS A 301 -11.25 -42.17 26.82
C CYS A 301 -12.68 -42.09 26.28
N GLY A 302 -12.90 -41.54 25.08
CA GLY A 302 -14.23 -41.39 24.48
C GLY A 302 -15.13 -40.34 25.15
N LYS A 303 -14.68 -39.67 26.24
CA LYS A 303 -15.46 -38.63 26.92
C LYS A 303 -15.79 -37.48 25.96
N ARG A 304 -17.02 -37.02 25.98
CA ARG A 304 -17.50 -35.89 25.17
C ARG A 304 -16.79 -34.60 25.58
N ILE A 305 -16.19 -33.93 24.60
CA ILE A 305 -15.45 -32.66 24.74
C ILE A 305 -16.22 -31.54 24.02
N GLU A 306 -16.64 -31.78 22.78
CA GLU A 306 -17.34 -30.80 21.92
C GLU A 306 -16.73 -29.40 21.88
N ALA A 307 -15.40 -29.35 21.87
CA ALA A 307 -14.66 -28.10 21.81
C ALA A 307 -13.56 -28.20 20.76
N VAL A 308 -13.07 -27.03 20.32
CA VAL A 308 -11.83 -26.93 19.55
C VAL A 308 -10.67 -27.06 20.52
N ILE A 309 -9.77 -28.01 20.27
CA ILE A 309 -8.59 -28.25 21.10
C ILE A 309 -7.30 -28.07 20.28
N THR A 310 -6.26 -27.54 20.91
CA THR A 310 -4.93 -27.29 20.34
C THR A 310 -3.93 -28.39 20.76
N LYS A 311 -2.80 -28.48 20.05
CA LYS A 311 -1.67 -29.34 20.45
C LYS A 311 -1.25 -29.03 21.89
N GLY A 312 -1.17 -30.07 22.72
CA GLY A 312 -0.88 -29.98 24.16
C GLY A 312 -2.13 -30.02 25.06
N TYR A 313 -3.35 -29.99 24.51
CA TYR A 313 -4.57 -30.14 25.30
C TYR A 313 -4.58 -31.46 26.09
N LYS A 314 -4.86 -31.37 27.40
CA LYS A 314 -4.93 -32.51 28.33
C LYS A 314 -6.38 -32.78 28.73
N CYS A 315 -6.88 -33.95 28.36
CA CYS A 315 -8.13 -34.45 28.90
C CYS A 315 -7.92 -34.89 30.37
N GLU A 316 -8.98 -34.85 31.18
CA GLU A 316 -8.97 -35.32 32.58
C GLU A 316 -8.49 -36.77 32.74
N CYS A 317 -8.62 -37.60 31.70
CA CYS A 317 -8.07 -38.96 31.66
C CYS A 317 -6.54 -39.02 31.43
N GLY A 318 -5.88 -37.86 31.40
CA GLY A 318 -4.46 -37.70 31.08
C GLY A 318 -4.12 -37.91 29.60
N GLY A 319 -5.10 -37.90 28.70
CA GLY A 319 -4.84 -37.95 27.25
C GLY A 319 -4.34 -36.59 26.75
N VAL A 320 -3.20 -36.58 26.05
CA VAL A 320 -2.63 -35.37 25.44
C VAL A 320 -2.93 -35.40 23.94
N TYR A 321 -3.40 -34.30 23.39
CA TYR A 321 -3.56 -34.14 21.95
C TYR A 321 -2.25 -33.64 21.33
N GLU A 322 -1.64 -34.42 20.43
CA GLU A 322 -0.29 -34.12 19.90
C GLU A 322 -0.28 -33.34 18.58
N GLY A 323 -1.45 -32.96 18.06
CA GLY A 323 -1.61 -32.34 16.74
C GLY A 323 -1.66 -33.39 15.61
N CYS A 324 -1.92 -32.92 14.39
CA CYS A 324 -1.68 -33.69 13.16
C CYS A 324 -0.40 -33.21 12.51
#